data_AF-A0A662SUB4-F1
#
_entry.id   AF-A0A662SUB4-F1
#
_cell.length_a   1.000
_cell.length_b   1.000
_cell.length_c   1.000
_cell.angle_alpha   90.00
_cell.angle_beta   90.00
_cell.angle_gamma   90.00
#
_symmetry.space_group_name_H-M   'P 1'
#
loop_
_entity.id
_entity.type
_entity.pdbx_description
1 polymer ?
#
loop_
_entity_poly.entity_id
_entity_poly.type
_entity_poly.pdbx_seq_one_letter_code
_entity_poly.pdbx_strand_id
1 'polypeptide(L)'
;MSTSSVRRILILCVDRDADLTEKAGIKGPVIGREACVEAGVKLLSVDPEEADANAIFGAIREYDRALQQYKGAEVQVATITGDSRSENYADAEVERQLTEITSKFKADLAILVSDGADDERVLPLLHSFFPRVFVRRIIVQQSRELEETYFLLRRYLKKLLESPGTRAYIFGVPGAVILITSVLSVFNLQRYMWTALGGFLGILLMERGFSLKKRFSGLPEVFGKRSGRISFWLGLVGIGYTFFREYMLISKSVVELNPSKLFGTVIVDSSSLITLFMIMMVTGGIIEAHYTGKRQELLL
;
A
#
# COMPACT_ATOMS: atom_id res chain seq x y z
N MET A 1 -50.07 3.47 21.26
CA MET A 1 -48.88 4.17 21.81
C MET A 1 -48.85 5.56 21.20
N SER A 2 -48.80 6.58 22.06
CA SER A 2 -48.96 8.00 21.74
C SER A 2 -47.96 8.50 20.69
N THR A 3 -48.42 8.80 19.48
CA THR A 3 -47.67 9.53 18.45
C THR A 3 -47.64 11.01 18.83
N SER A 4 -46.53 11.46 19.41
CA SER A 4 -46.31 12.87 19.71
C SER A 4 -46.22 13.72 18.42
N SER A 5 -47.32 14.40 18.12
CA SER A 5 -47.40 15.82 17.72
C SER A 5 -46.50 16.39 16.61
N VAL A 6 -45.94 15.59 15.70
CA VAL A 6 -45.25 16.16 14.53
C VAL A 6 -46.32 16.78 13.61
N ARG A 7 -46.52 18.09 13.70
CA ARG A 7 -47.47 18.82 12.84
C ARG A 7 -46.78 19.53 11.70
N ARG A 8 -45.52 19.94 11.89
CA ARG A 8 -44.75 20.68 10.87
C ARG A 8 -43.38 20.06 10.66
N ILE A 9 -43.10 19.66 9.43
CA ILE A 9 -41.85 19.00 9.01
C ILE A 9 -41.15 19.89 7.99
N LEU A 10 -39.88 20.22 8.25
CA LEU A 10 -39.01 20.89 7.28
C LEU A 10 -38.03 19.87 6.71
N ILE A 11 -38.02 19.72 5.39
CA ILE A 11 -36.94 19.05 4.67
C ILE A 11 -35.95 20.14 4.24
N LEU A 12 -34.71 20.02 4.66
CA LEU A 12 -33.69 21.04 4.44
C LEU A 12 -32.53 20.43 3.66
N CYS A 13 -32.22 20.97 2.49
CA CYS A 13 -30.96 20.75 1.81
C CYS A 13 -30.00 21.89 2.16
N VAL A 14 -28.73 21.59 2.36
CA VAL A 14 -27.70 22.58 2.66
C VAL A 14 -26.57 22.39 1.66
N ASP A 15 -26.25 23.45 0.93
CA ASP A 15 -25.04 23.60 0.12
C ASP A 15 -24.12 24.54 0.90
N ARG A 16 -23.09 24.04 1.59
CA ARG A 16 -22.32 24.86 2.53
C ARG A 16 -21.22 25.68 1.85
N ASP A 17 -20.64 25.21 0.75
CA ASP A 17 -19.56 25.87 0.01
C ASP A 17 -20.05 26.85 -1.06
N ALA A 18 -21.37 27.00 -1.18
CA ALA A 18 -22.07 28.00 -1.95
C ALA A 18 -22.08 27.74 -3.46
N ASP A 19 -21.98 26.49 -3.89
CA ASP A 19 -22.00 26.10 -5.31
C ASP A 19 -23.32 26.51 -5.99
N LEU A 20 -24.43 26.52 -5.25
CA LEU A 20 -25.71 27.04 -5.74
C LEU A 20 -25.65 28.55 -6.04
N THR A 21 -24.92 29.31 -5.22
CA THR A 21 -24.75 30.76 -5.41
C THR A 21 -23.70 31.06 -6.46
N GLU A 22 -22.55 30.39 -6.42
CA GLU A 22 -21.40 30.66 -7.29
C GLU A 22 -21.62 30.15 -8.72
N LYS A 23 -22.09 28.92 -8.88
CA LYS A 23 -22.27 28.29 -10.21
C LYS A 23 -23.61 28.69 -10.82
N ALA A 24 -24.70 28.60 -10.05
CA ALA A 24 -26.04 28.87 -10.58
C ALA A 24 -26.54 30.30 -10.36
N GLY A 25 -25.85 31.13 -9.57
CA GLY A 25 -26.27 32.52 -9.29
C GLY A 25 -27.58 32.60 -8.49
N ILE A 26 -27.93 31.57 -7.73
CA ILE A 26 -29.17 31.50 -6.96
C ILE A 26 -28.85 31.76 -5.49
N LYS A 27 -29.42 32.84 -4.94
CA LYS A 27 -29.26 33.17 -3.52
C LYS A 27 -30.32 32.47 -2.69
N GLY A 28 -29.91 31.92 -1.55
CA GLY A 28 -30.82 31.31 -0.59
C GLY A 28 -31.50 32.31 0.37
N PRO A 29 -32.54 31.88 1.09
CA PRO A 29 -33.09 30.52 1.10
C PRO A 29 -34.04 30.29 -0.09
N VAL A 30 -33.90 29.15 -0.77
CA VAL A 30 -34.85 28.69 -1.79
C VAL A 30 -35.93 27.87 -1.09
N ILE A 31 -37.15 28.41 -0.99
CA ILE A 31 -38.24 27.79 -0.23
C ILE A 31 -39.34 27.35 -1.20
N GLY A 32 -39.79 26.09 -1.07
CA GLY A 32 -40.87 25.53 -1.88
C GLY A 32 -40.37 24.46 -2.84
N ARG A 33 -41.26 23.51 -3.16
CA ARG A 33 -40.92 22.35 -3.99
C ARG A 33 -40.54 22.79 -5.40
N GLU A 34 -41.36 23.65 -6.02
CA GLU A 34 -41.14 24.15 -7.38
C GLU A 34 -39.86 24.98 -7.47
N ALA A 35 -39.64 25.87 -6.50
CA ALA A 35 -38.43 26.69 -6.44
C ALA A 35 -37.16 25.83 -6.28
N CYS A 36 -37.21 24.77 -5.48
CA CYS A 36 -36.10 23.83 -5.36
C CYS A 36 -35.85 23.04 -6.65
N VAL A 37 -36.92 22.66 -7.37
CA VAL A 37 -36.79 21.99 -8.69
C VAL A 37 -36.10 22.91 -9.68
N GLU A 38 -36.55 24.16 -9.80
CA GLU A 38 -35.93 25.15 -10.70
C GLU A 38 -34.47 25.40 -10.33
N ALA A 39 -34.17 25.48 -9.04
CA ALA A 39 -32.81 25.67 -8.54
C ALA A 39 -31.89 24.49 -8.92
N GLY A 40 -32.32 23.25 -8.66
CA GLY A 40 -31.57 22.05 -9.02
C GLY A 40 -31.39 21.89 -10.54
N VAL A 41 -32.42 22.19 -11.34
CA VAL A 41 -32.31 22.17 -12.81
C VAL A 41 -31.32 23.19 -13.30
N LYS A 42 -31.33 24.42 -12.76
CA LYS A 42 -30.40 25.47 -13.15
C LYS A 42 -28.96 25.10 -12.78
N LEU A 43 -28.73 24.53 -11.60
CA LEU A 43 -27.41 24.08 -11.16
C LEU A 43 -26.86 22.99 -12.09
N LEU A 44 -27.62 21.93 -12.38
CA LEU A 44 -27.19 20.88 -13.33
C LEU A 44 -27.02 21.37 -14.77
N SER A 45 -27.74 22.44 -15.16
CA SER A 45 -27.58 23.04 -16.48
C SER A 45 -26.24 23.75 -16.64
N VAL A 46 -25.65 24.21 -15.53
CA VAL A 46 -24.32 24.82 -15.49
C VAL A 46 -23.23 23.77 -15.24
N ASP A 47 -23.45 22.88 -14.27
CA ASP A 47 -22.52 21.84 -13.86
C ASP A 47 -23.24 20.49 -13.69
N PRO A 48 -23.21 19.61 -14.72
CA PRO A 48 -23.88 18.31 -14.65
C PRO A 48 -23.29 17.31 -13.65
N GLU A 49 -22.07 17.53 -13.15
CA GLU A 49 -21.39 16.62 -12.22
C GLU A 49 -21.69 16.95 -10.74
N GLU A 50 -22.40 18.06 -10.50
CA GLU A 50 -22.66 18.60 -9.17
C GLU A 50 -23.45 17.64 -8.27
N ALA A 51 -22.89 17.36 -7.09
CA ALA A 51 -23.49 16.52 -6.06
C ALA A 51 -24.59 17.28 -5.29
N ASP A 52 -24.45 18.60 -5.09
CA ASP A 52 -25.46 19.43 -4.42
C ASP A 52 -26.81 19.40 -5.12
N ALA A 53 -26.81 19.40 -6.47
CA ALA A 53 -28.05 19.30 -7.22
C ALA A 53 -28.77 17.99 -6.94
N ASN A 54 -28.03 16.88 -6.78
CA ASN A 54 -28.61 15.60 -6.39
C ASN A 54 -29.12 15.63 -4.95
N ALA A 55 -28.47 16.35 -4.04
CA ALA A 55 -28.97 16.59 -2.69
C ALA A 55 -30.31 17.35 -2.71
N ILE A 56 -30.44 18.39 -3.54
CA ILE A 56 -31.69 19.16 -3.75
C ILE A 56 -32.82 18.25 -4.24
N PHE A 57 -32.56 17.41 -5.25
CA PHE A 57 -33.55 16.43 -5.72
C PHE A 57 -33.84 15.35 -4.68
N GLY A 58 -32.85 14.99 -3.86
CA GLY A 58 -33.02 14.15 -2.68
C GLY A 58 -34.00 14.77 -1.67
N ALA A 59 -33.89 16.07 -1.40
CA ALA A 59 -34.78 16.81 -0.52
C ALA A 59 -36.21 16.88 -1.06
N ILE A 60 -36.38 17.10 -2.37
CA ILE A 60 -37.70 17.05 -3.02
C ILE A 60 -38.32 15.66 -2.89
N ARG A 61 -37.53 14.60 -3.06
CA ARG A 61 -38.02 13.23 -2.87
C ARG A 61 -38.44 12.95 -1.43
N GLU A 62 -37.66 13.39 -0.44
CA GLU A 62 -38.03 13.22 0.97
C GLU A 62 -39.24 14.08 1.35
N TYR A 63 -39.43 15.25 0.73
CA TYR A 63 -40.64 16.05 0.85
C TYR A 63 -41.88 15.29 0.36
N ASP A 64 -41.83 14.74 -0.86
CA ASP A 64 -42.94 13.98 -1.44
C ASP A 64 -43.26 12.73 -0.59
N ARG A 65 -42.23 12.05 -0.06
CA ARG A 65 -42.39 10.92 0.87
C ARG A 65 -43.03 11.35 2.19
N ALA A 66 -42.59 12.46 2.77
CA ALA A 66 -43.10 12.95 4.04
C ALA A 66 -44.59 13.32 3.93
N LEU A 67 -45.03 13.93 2.83
CA LEU A 67 -46.45 14.20 2.56
C LEU A 67 -47.30 12.93 2.55
N GLN A 68 -46.78 11.84 1.99
CA GLN A 68 -47.49 10.55 1.93
C GLN A 68 -47.53 9.84 3.29
N GLN A 69 -46.41 9.87 4.02
CA GLN A 69 -46.25 9.15 5.29
C GLN A 69 -46.96 9.84 6.46
N TYR A 70 -46.91 11.18 6.51
CA TYR A 70 -47.45 11.97 7.61
C TYR A 70 -48.74 12.69 7.18
N LYS A 71 -49.81 11.92 7.00
CA LYS A 71 -51.12 12.48 6.62
C LYS A 71 -51.59 13.51 7.66
N GLY A 72 -51.79 14.75 7.21
CA GLY A 72 -52.23 15.87 8.05
C GLY A 72 -51.10 16.69 8.70
N ALA A 73 -49.84 16.38 8.43
CA ALA A 73 -48.72 17.27 8.76
C ALA A 73 -48.49 18.27 7.61
N GLU A 74 -48.17 19.51 7.96
CA GLU A 74 -47.65 20.49 7.00
C GLU A 74 -46.18 20.16 6.76
N VAL A 75 -45.81 19.97 5.50
CA VAL A 75 -44.44 19.69 5.09
C VAL A 75 -43.97 20.85 4.23
N GLN A 76 -42.74 21.32 4.48
CA GLN A 76 -42.07 22.34 3.69
C GLN A 76 -40.71 21.80 3.26
N VAL A 77 -40.25 22.17 2.07
CA VAL A 77 -38.87 21.95 1.62
C VAL A 77 -38.18 23.29 1.41
N ALA A 78 -36.91 23.35 1.80
CA ALA A 78 -36.04 24.48 1.52
C ALA A 78 -34.62 24.01 1.20
N THR A 79 -33.94 24.76 0.35
CA THR A 79 -32.49 24.65 0.11
C THR A 79 -31.84 25.93 0.60
N ILE A 80 -30.82 25.82 1.44
CA ILE A 80 -30.01 26.94 1.88
C ILE A 80 -28.59 26.78 1.34
N THR A 81 -27.93 27.92 1.16
CA THR A 81 -26.59 28.01 0.56
C THR A 81 -25.70 28.81 1.50
N GLY A 82 -24.43 28.43 1.63
CA GLY A 82 -23.44 29.11 2.45
C GLY A 82 -22.81 30.32 1.75
N ASP A 83 -21.57 30.60 2.11
CA ASP A 83 -20.76 31.68 1.54
C ASP A 83 -19.32 31.18 1.37
N SER A 84 -18.77 31.34 0.17
CA SER A 84 -17.46 30.82 -0.21
C SER A 84 -16.27 31.58 0.38
N ARG A 85 -16.48 32.76 1.01
CA ARG A 85 -15.39 33.61 1.51
C ARG A 85 -14.64 32.99 2.70
N SER A 86 -15.35 32.34 3.61
CA SER A 86 -14.77 31.56 4.71
C SER A 86 -15.84 30.73 5.42
N GLU A 87 -15.40 29.71 6.17
CA GLU A 87 -16.30 28.88 6.99
C GLU A 87 -17.16 29.70 7.96
N ASN A 88 -16.61 30.77 8.54
CA ASN A 88 -17.36 31.65 9.44
C ASN A 88 -18.45 32.45 8.71
N TYR A 89 -18.20 32.87 7.48
CA TYR A 89 -19.21 33.55 6.66
C TYR A 89 -20.28 32.57 6.19
N ALA A 90 -19.90 31.33 5.86
CA ALA A 90 -20.84 30.27 5.51
C ALA A 90 -21.82 29.98 6.65
N ASP A 91 -21.30 29.77 7.87
CA ASP A 91 -22.13 29.50 9.04
C ASP A 91 -23.05 30.69 9.38
N ALA A 92 -22.56 31.93 9.24
CA ALA A 92 -23.36 33.13 9.46
C ALA A 92 -24.47 33.32 8.41
N GLU A 93 -24.20 33.00 7.14
CA GLU A 93 -25.18 33.07 6.07
C GLU A 93 -26.24 31.95 6.21
N VAL A 94 -25.82 30.75 6.58
CA VAL A 94 -26.71 29.64 6.97
C VAL A 94 -27.62 30.06 8.13
N GLU A 95 -27.07 30.68 9.18
CA GLU A 95 -27.85 31.17 10.32
C GLU A 95 -28.88 32.24 9.92
N ARG A 96 -28.49 33.18 9.04
CA ARG A 96 -29.38 34.20 8.48
C ARG A 96 -30.56 33.57 7.72
N GLN A 97 -30.27 32.60 6.86
CA GLN A 97 -31.29 31.89 6.07
C GLN A 97 -32.20 31.01 6.93
N LEU A 98 -31.65 30.31 7.93
CA LEU A 98 -32.41 29.53 8.90
C LEU A 98 -33.36 30.39 9.73
N THR A 99 -32.92 31.58 10.11
CA THR A 99 -33.75 32.58 10.80
C THR A 99 -34.93 33.00 9.92
N GLU A 100 -34.68 33.27 8.63
CA GLU A 100 -35.73 33.61 7.67
C GLU A 100 -36.73 32.45 7.49
N ILE A 101 -36.27 31.22 7.31
CA ILE A 101 -37.12 30.03 7.18
C ILE A 101 -37.97 29.84 8.44
N THR A 102 -37.35 29.89 9.62
CA THR A 102 -38.04 29.65 10.90
C THR A 102 -39.06 30.74 11.22
N SER A 103 -38.86 31.96 10.71
CA SER A 103 -39.84 33.05 10.83
C SER A 103 -41.14 32.75 10.05
N LYS A 104 -41.02 32.09 8.89
CA LYS A 104 -42.15 31.73 8.00
C LYS A 104 -42.76 30.38 8.38
N PHE A 105 -41.93 29.41 8.78
CA PHE A 105 -42.32 28.03 9.04
C PHE A 105 -41.60 27.46 10.26
N LYS A 106 -42.31 27.43 11.40
CA LYS A 106 -41.78 26.89 12.66
C LYS A 106 -41.89 25.35 12.72
N ALA A 107 -40.90 24.65 12.17
CA ALA A 107 -40.91 23.19 12.13
C ALA A 107 -40.73 22.54 13.52
N ASP A 108 -41.47 21.46 13.79
CA ASP A 108 -41.30 20.61 14.98
C ASP A 108 -40.21 19.53 14.78
N LEU A 109 -39.82 19.36 13.51
CA LEU A 109 -38.95 18.33 12.99
C LEU A 109 -38.25 18.85 11.74
N ALA A 110 -36.93 18.82 11.72
CA ALA A 110 -36.12 19.06 10.53
C ALA A 110 -35.48 17.75 10.06
N ILE A 111 -35.49 17.52 8.74
CA ILE A 111 -34.77 16.45 8.08
C ILE A 111 -33.73 17.12 7.19
N LEU A 112 -32.48 17.07 7.62
CA LEU A 112 -31.33 17.50 6.83
C LEU A 112 -31.06 16.46 5.74
N VAL A 113 -31.05 16.89 4.49
CA VAL A 113 -30.59 16.14 3.34
C VAL A 113 -29.24 16.70 2.94
N SER A 114 -28.24 15.84 2.90
CA SER A 114 -26.83 16.21 2.72
C SER A 114 -26.17 15.18 1.81
N ASP A 115 -25.22 15.59 0.97
CA ASP A 115 -24.46 14.67 0.12
C ASP A 115 -23.13 14.21 0.74
N GLY A 116 -22.62 14.93 1.75
CA GLY A 116 -21.28 14.73 2.29
C GLY A 116 -21.11 15.08 3.77
N ALA A 117 -19.88 14.86 4.26
CA ALA A 117 -19.53 15.18 5.64
C ALA A 117 -19.43 16.70 5.90
N ASP A 118 -19.23 17.50 4.87
CA ASP A 118 -19.03 18.94 4.99
C ASP A 118 -20.34 19.69 5.25
N ASP A 119 -21.44 19.31 4.60
CA ASP A 119 -22.78 19.82 4.91
C ASP A 119 -23.26 19.42 6.31
N GLU A 120 -22.93 18.21 6.75
CA GLU A 120 -23.32 17.73 8.09
C GLU A 120 -22.67 18.55 9.22
N ARG A 121 -21.65 19.37 8.93
CA ARG A 121 -21.06 20.28 9.91
C ARG A 121 -22.04 21.35 10.39
N VAL A 122 -23.13 21.62 9.66
CA VAL A 122 -24.17 22.55 10.11
C VAL A 122 -25.10 21.96 11.18
N LEU A 123 -24.98 20.67 11.51
CA LEU A 123 -25.83 20.00 12.49
C LEU A 123 -25.91 20.69 13.86
N PRO A 124 -24.80 21.15 14.47
CA PRO A 124 -24.86 21.88 15.74
C PRO A 124 -25.72 23.14 15.64
N LEU A 125 -25.63 23.88 14.52
CA LEU A 125 -26.46 25.06 14.25
C LEU A 125 -27.93 24.66 14.11
N LEU A 126 -28.24 23.61 13.34
CA LEU A 126 -29.62 23.15 13.17
C LEU A 126 -30.29 22.76 14.49
N HIS A 127 -29.54 22.16 15.42
CA HIS A 127 -30.05 21.83 16.75
C HIS A 127 -30.40 23.07 17.60
N SER A 128 -29.87 24.25 17.28
CA SER A 128 -30.28 25.51 17.92
C SER A 128 -31.62 26.05 17.38
N PHE A 129 -31.98 25.73 16.13
CA PHE A 129 -33.22 26.19 15.49
C PHE A 129 -34.37 25.19 15.62
N PHE A 130 -34.09 23.90 15.65
CA PHE A 130 -35.10 22.85 15.58
C PHE A 130 -35.02 21.89 16.78
N PRO A 131 -36.15 21.56 17.43
CA PRO A 131 -36.16 20.63 18.56
C PRO A 131 -35.68 19.21 18.21
N ARG A 132 -35.88 18.79 16.95
CA ARG A 132 -35.52 17.46 16.45
C ARG A 132 -34.94 17.59 15.06
N VAL A 133 -33.73 17.08 14.87
CA VAL A 133 -33.03 17.06 13.58
C VAL A 133 -32.68 15.61 13.24
N PHE A 134 -32.97 15.18 12.01
CA PHE A 134 -32.56 13.89 11.47
C PHE A 134 -31.75 14.10 10.21
N VAL A 135 -30.80 13.20 9.94
CA VAL A 135 -29.95 13.27 8.76
C VAL A 135 -30.36 12.20 7.76
N ARG A 136 -30.46 12.60 6.50
CA ARG A 136 -30.67 11.75 5.33
C ARG A 136 -29.55 12.02 4.34
N ARG A 137 -28.52 11.17 4.40
CA ARG A 137 -27.40 11.26 3.46
C ARG A 137 -27.80 10.75 2.07
N ILE A 138 -27.55 11.56 1.03
CA ILE A 138 -27.68 11.21 -0.38
C ILE A 138 -26.29 10.87 -0.90
N ILE A 139 -26.05 9.60 -1.19
CA ILE A 139 -24.77 9.19 -1.77
C ILE A 139 -24.90 9.32 -3.28
N VAL A 140 -24.30 10.35 -3.85
CA VAL A 140 -24.15 10.50 -5.30
C VAL A 140 -23.06 9.55 -5.74
N GLN A 141 -23.45 8.50 -6.46
CA GLN A 141 -22.51 7.49 -6.95
C GLN A 141 -21.71 8.06 -8.13
N GLN A 142 -20.63 8.79 -7.82
CA GLN A 142 -19.58 9.12 -8.77
C GLN A 142 -18.62 7.91 -8.89
N SER A 143 -18.35 7.47 -10.14
CA SER A 143 -17.72 6.22 -10.58
C SER A 143 -17.20 5.22 -9.50
N ARG A 144 -17.82 4.03 -9.49
CA ARG A 144 -17.53 2.81 -8.68
C ARG A 144 -16.07 2.32 -8.69
N GLU A 145 -15.24 2.81 -9.59
CA GLU A 145 -13.93 2.25 -9.93
C GLU A 145 -12.91 2.38 -8.77
N LEU A 146 -13.01 3.42 -7.95
CA LEU A 146 -12.15 3.58 -6.77
C LEU A 146 -12.55 2.71 -5.59
N GLU A 147 -13.85 2.48 -5.39
CA GLU A 147 -14.36 1.61 -4.32
C GLU A 147 -13.95 0.14 -4.58
N GLU A 148 -14.13 -0.34 -5.81
CA GLU A 148 -13.70 -1.68 -6.22
C GLU A 148 -12.19 -1.85 -6.11
N THR A 149 -11.42 -0.85 -6.53
CA THR A 149 -9.95 -0.85 -6.39
C THR A 149 -9.55 -0.91 -4.92
N TYR A 150 -10.19 -0.16 -4.03
CA TYR A 150 -9.92 -0.19 -2.59
C TYR A 150 -10.21 -1.57 -1.98
N PHE A 151 -11.36 -2.16 -2.28
CA PHE A 151 -11.72 -3.48 -1.75
C PHE A 151 -10.80 -4.59 -2.27
N LEU A 152 -10.41 -4.52 -3.55
CA LEU A 152 -9.44 -5.44 -4.13
C LEU A 152 -8.08 -5.28 -3.47
N LEU A 153 -7.55 -4.06 -3.37
CA LEU A 153 -6.27 -3.77 -2.74
C LEU A 153 -6.24 -4.28 -1.29
N ARG A 154 -7.29 -3.99 -0.52
CA ARG A 154 -7.44 -4.46 0.87
C ARG A 154 -7.45 -5.98 0.96
N ARG A 155 -8.17 -6.67 0.05
CA ARG A 155 -8.24 -8.14 0.01
C ARG A 155 -6.89 -8.77 -0.34
N TYR A 156 -6.18 -8.21 -1.30
CA TYR A 156 -4.83 -8.67 -1.64
C TYR A 156 -3.87 -8.44 -0.48
N LEU A 157 -3.85 -7.24 0.10
CA LEU A 157 -2.99 -6.94 1.25
C LEU A 157 -3.27 -7.89 2.43
N LYS A 158 -4.55 -8.16 2.73
CA LYS A 158 -4.93 -9.13 3.76
C LYS A 158 -4.40 -10.55 3.45
N LYS A 159 -4.53 -11.03 2.20
CA LYS A 159 -3.96 -12.32 1.78
C LYS A 159 -2.43 -12.36 1.92
N LEU A 160 -1.75 -11.26 1.58
CA LEU A 160 -0.29 -11.14 1.72
C LEU A 160 0.13 -11.23 3.20
N LEU A 161 -0.63 -10.61 4.10
CA LEU A 161 -0.38 -10.63 5.53
C LEU A 161 -0.72 -11.99 6.16
N GLU A 162 -1.82 -12.64 5.77
CA GLU A 162 -2.35 -13.82 6.48
C GLU A 162 -1.74 -15.15 6.03
N SER A 163 -1.26 -15.25 4.79
CA SER A 163 -0.72 -16.52 4.27
C SER A 163 0.69 -16.81 4.84
N PRO A 164 0.93 -17.96 5.52
CA PRO A 164 2.20 -18.26 6.17
C PRO A 164 3.39 -18.25 5.21
N GLY A 165 3.19 -18.76 3.98
CA GLY A 165 4.22 -18.78 2.94
C GLY A 165 4.60 -17.38 2.47
N THR A 166 3.62 -16.50 2.22
CA THR A 166 3.86 -15.17 1.65
C THR A 166 4.38 -14.17 2.69
N ARG A 167 3.94 -14.29 3.94
CA ARG A 167 4.41 -13.45 5.07
C ARG A 167 5.93 -13.58 5.26
N ALA A 168 6.48 -14.78 5.13
CA ALA A 168 7.91 -15.02 5.24
C ALA A 168 8.71 -14.31 4.13
N TYR A 169 8.18 -14.24 2.91
CA TYR A 169 8.86 -13.52 1.81
C TYR A 169 8.71 -12.00 1.93
N ILE A 170 7.56 -11.50 2.36
CA ILE A 170 7.30 -10.05 2.41
C ILE A 170 7.91 -9.38 3.64
N PHE A 171 7.84 -10.01 4.81
CA PHE A 171 8.39 -9.44 6.03
C PHE A 171 9.67 -10.13 6.47
N GLY A 172 9.76 -11.44 6.30
CA GLY A 172 10.92 -12.21 6.72
C GLY A 172 12.17 -11.88 5.91
N VAL A 173 12.07 -11.83 4.57
CA VAL A 173 13.24 -11.52 3.71
C VAL A 173 13.71 -10.07 3.90
N PRO A 174 12.87 -9.03 3.79
CA PRO A 174 13.32 -7.66 4.08
C PRO A 174 13.77 -7.47 5.52
N GLY A 175 13.08 -8.08 6.50
CA GLY A 175 13.49 -8.04 7.90
C GLY A 175 14.86 -8.68 8.13
N ALA A 176 15.13 -9.82 7.51
CA ALA A 176 16.44 -10.46 7.57
C ALA A 176 17.53 -9.62 6.90
N VAL A 177 17.24 -8.98 5.76
CA VAL A 177 18.18 -8.07 5.10
C VAL A 177 18.50 -6.87 6.00
N ILE A 178 17.48 -6.25 6.63
CA ILE A 178 17.68 -5.14 7.56
C ILE A 178 18.52 -5.62 8.77
N LEU A 179 18.19 -6.76 9.37
CA LEU A 179 18.94 -7.31 10.50
C LEU A 179 20.40 -7.59 10.14
N ILE A 180 20.66 -8.27 9.02
CA ILE A 180 22.02 -8.55 8.54
C ILE A 180 22.78 -7.24 8.31
N THR A 181 22.12 -6.24 7.71
CA THR A 181 22.70 -4.91 7.49
C THR A 181 23.09 -4.25 8.82
N SER A 182 22.19 -4.27 9.81
CA SER A 182 22.45 -3.72 11.14
C SER A 182 23.60 -4.44 11.85
N VAL A 183 23.65 -5.77 11.81
CA VAL A 183 24.76 -6.54 12.40
C VAL A 183 26.08 -6.22 11.71
N LEU A 184 26.12 -6.22 10.38
CA LEU A 184 27.33 -5.88 9.61
C LEU A 184 27.82 -4.45 9.90
N SER A 185 26.90 -3.51 10.15
CA SER A 185 27.24 -2.14 10.53
C SER A 185 27.97 -2.08 11.87
N VAL A 186 27.55 -2.86 12.87
CA VAL A 186 28.22 -2.89 14.19
C VAL A 186 29.68 -3.34 14.07
N PHE A 187 29.97 -4.25 13.15
CA PHE A 187 31.32 -4.76 12.91
C PHE A 187 32.12 -3.98 11.86
N ASN A 188 31.61 -2.84 11.36
CA ASN A 188 32.22 -2.07 10.25
C ASN A 188 32.42 -2.88 8.95
N LEU A 189 31.63 -3.94 8.74
CA LEU A 189 31.69 -4.80 7.55
C LEU A 189 30.67 -4.41 6.47
N GLN A 190 29.88 -3.36 6.69
CA GLN A 190 28.83 -2.91 5.78
C GLN A 190 29.33 -2.65 4.35
N ARG A 191 30.60 -2.22 4.18
CA ARG A 191 31.21 -2.00 2.87
C ARG A 191 31.20 -3.26 1.98
N TYR A 192 31.27 -4.44 2.56
CA TYR A 192 31.28 -5.70 1.82
C TYR A 192 29.87 -6.23 1.50
N MET A 193 28.83 -5.65 2.08
CA MET A 193 27.45 -6.12 1.97
C MET A 193 26.96 -6.12 0.52
N TRP A 194 27.11 -5.01 -0.19
CA TRP A 194 26.65 -4.89 -1.59
C TRP A 194 27.43 -5.81 -2.53
N THR A 195 28.74 -5.92 -2.32
CA THR A 195 29.60 -6.83 -3.09
C THR A 195 29.22 -8.29 -2.84
N ALA A 196 28.97 -8.67 -1.59
CA ALA A 196 28.55 -10.02 -1.22
C ALA A 196 27.15 -10.35 -1.77
N LEU A 197 26.21 -9.40 -1.68
CA LEU A 197 24.86 -9.56 -2.21
C LEU A 197 24.86 -9.71 -3.74
N GLY A 198 25.61 -8.85 -4.44
CA GLY A 198 25.78 -8.93 -5.89
C GLY A 198 26.43 -10.23 -6.33
N GLY A 199 27.49 -10.67 -5.63
CA GLY A 199 28.13 -11.96 -5.87
C GLY A 199 27.18 -13.14 -5.65
N PHE A 200 26.42 -13.12 -4.56
CA PHE A 200 25.42 -14.16 -4.25
C PHE A 200 24.31 -14.22 -5.31
N LEU A 201 23.74 -13.07 -5.69
CA LEU A 201 22.74 -13.00 -6.76
C LEU A 201 23.31 -13.46 -8.10
N GLY A 202 24.54 -13.08 -8.43
CA GLY A 202 25.25 -13.53 -9.62
C GLY A 202 25.37 -15.05 -9.66
N ILE A 203 25.80 -15.68 -8.57
CA ILE A 203 25.89 -17.14 -8.45
C ILE A 203 24.51 -17.78 -8.63
N LEU A 204 23.46 -17.24 -8.01
CA LEU A 204 22.10 -17.75 -8.15
C LEU A 204 21.59 -17.65 -9.59
N LEU A 205 21.81 -16.53 -10.25
CA LEU A 205 21.42 -16.33 -11.65
C LEU A 205 22.21 -17.25 -12.58
N MET A 206 23.52 -17.44 -12.34
CA MET A 206 24.32 -18.39 -13.09
C MET A 206 23.83 -19.83 -12.89
N GLU A 207 23.46 -20.22 -11.67
CA GLU A 207 22.90 -21.54 -11.41
C GLU A 207 21.59 -21.75 -12.17
N ARG A 208 20.68 -20.76 -12.16
CA ARG A 208 19.40 -20.83 -12.87
C ARG A 208 19.57 -20.79 -14.38
N GLY A 209 20.47 -19.95 -14.89
CA GLY A 209 20.71 -19.76 -16.32
C GLY A 209 21.45 -20.94 -16.97
N PHE A 210 22.44 -21.51 -16.27
CA PHE A 210 23.28 -22.57 -16.82
C PHE A 210 23.00 -23.97 -16.27
N SER A 211 22.07 -24.10 -15.30
CA SER A 211 21.82 -25.35 -14.58
C SER A 211 23.12 -26.00 -14.09
N LEU A 212 24.02 -25.19 -13.53
CA LEU A 212 25.39 -25.60 -13.15
C LEU A 212 25.40 -26.87 -12.29
N LYS A 213 24.43 -27.00 -11.39
CA LYS A 213 24.26 -28.20 -10.56
C LYS A 213 24.07 -29.48 -11.38
N LYS A 214 23.32 -29.43 -12.48
CA LYS A 214 23.08 -30.61 -13.36
C LYS A 214 24.28 -30.91 -14.24
N ARG A 215 25.02 -29.89 -14.67
CA ARG A 215 26.21 -30.05 -15.52
C ARG A 215 27.41 -30.58 -14.73
N PHE A 216 27.51 -30.22 -13.46
CA PHE A 216 28.65 -30.53 -12.61
C PHE A 216 28.33 -31.53 -11.49
N SER A 217 27.14 -32.16 -11.50
CA SER A 217 26.75 -33.15 -10.47
C SER A 217 27.66 -34.37 -10.42
N GLY A 218 28.24 -34.77 -11.57
CA GLY A 218 29.15 -35.92 -11.66
C GLY A 218 30.61 -35.60 -11.32
N LEU A 219 31.01 -34.32 -11.25
CA LEU A 219 32.42 -33.95 -11.01
C LEU A 219 32.95 -34.52 -9.69
N PRO A 220 32.26 -34.39 -8.55
CA PRO A 220 32.74 -34.95 -7.29
C PRO A 220 32.77 -36.49 -7.27
N GLU A 221 31.99 -37.15 -8.14
CA GLU A 221 31.92 -38.61 -8.24
C GLU A 221 33.16 -39.20 -8.93
N VAL A 222 33.79 -38.44 -9.83
CA VAL A 222 35.07 -38.80 -10.46
C VAL A 222 36.19 -38.92 -9.41
N PHE A 223 36.09 -38.18 -8.30
CA PHE A 223 37.12 -38.14 -7.26
C PHE A 223 36.92 -39.17 -6.14
N GLY A 224 35.87 -40.00 -6.17
CA GLY A 224 35.62 -41.06 -5.19
C GLY A 224 34.25 -40.96 -4.49
N LYS A 225 33.98 -41.87 -3.55
CA LYS A 225 32.67 -41.95 -2.87
C LYS A 225 32.65 -41.14 -1.58
N ARG A 226 33.40 -41.54 -0.56
CA ARG A 226 33.34 -40.90 0.78
C ARG A 226 34.60 -40.10 1.07
N SER A 227 35.77 -40.73 1.06
CA SER A 227 37.04 -40.03 1.33
C SER A 227 37.43 -39.12 0.17
N GLY A 228 37.18 -39.55 -1.07
CA GLY A 228 37.39 -38.74 -2.27
C GLY A 228 36.61 -37.43 -2.30
N ARG A 229 35.32 -37.47 -1.94
CA ARG A 229 34.47 -36.26 -1.86
C ARG A 229 34.95 -35.28 -0.79
N ILE A 230 35.39 -35.79 0.38
CA ILE A 230 35.89 -34.94 1.46
C ILE A 230 37.15 -34.20 1.01
N SER A 231 38.11 -34.92 0.42
CA SER A 231 39.34 -34.33 -0.13
C SER A 231 39.07 -33.33 -1.25
N PHE A 232 38.13 -33.63 -2.15
CA PHE A 232 37.69 -32.70 -3.20
C PHE A 232 37.15 -31.39 -2.63
N TRP A 233 36.23 -31.46 -1.65
CA TRP A 233 35.67 -30.25 -1.03
C TRP A 233 36.71 -29.47 -0.22
N LEU A 234 37.58 -30.16 0.52
CA LEU A 234 38.66 -29.52 1.27
C LEU A 234 39.64 -28.76 0.36
N GLY A 235 40.04 -29.37 -0.76
CA GLY A 235 40.91 -28.70 -1.71
C GLY A 235 40.21 -27.54 -2.43
N LEU A 236 38.92 -27.67 -2.77
CA LEU A 236 38.15 -26.58 -3.37
C LEU A 236 37.99 -25.39 -2.40
N VAL A 237 37.72 -25.64 -1.12
CA VAL A 237 37.70 -24.61 -0.08
C VAL A 237 39.08 -23.96 0.09
N GLY A 238 40.15 -24.75 0.03
CA GLY A 238 41.52 -24.25 0.13
C GLY A 238 41.94 -23.36 -1.05
N ILE A 239 41.54 -23.72 -2.27
CA ILE A 239 41.72 -22.84 -3.45
C ILE A 239 40.96 -21.54 -3.24
N GLY A 240 39.70 -21.61 -2.79
CA GLY A 240 38.89 -20.43 -2.46
C GLY A 240 39.54 -19.55 -1.39
N TYR A 241 40.09 -20.15 -0.34
CA TYR A 241 40.85 -19.45 0.70
C TYR A 241 42.10 -18.76 0.14
N THR A 242 42.81 -19.41 -0.79
CA THR A 242 43.99 -18.82 -1.45
C THR A 242 43.61 -17.55 -2.20
N PHE A 243 42.54 -17.59 -3.02
CA PHE A 243 42.04 -16.39 -3.70
C PHE A 243 41.58 -15.30 -2.72
N PHE A 244 40.92 -15.67 -1.63
CA PHE A 244 40.48 -14.72 -0.60
C PHE A 244 41.66 -14.05 0.11
N ARG A 245 42.69 -14.82 0.48
CA ARG A 245 43.93 -14.33 1.07
C ARG A 245 44.61 -13.33 0.14
N GLU A 246 44.77 -13.68 -1.14
CA GLU A 246 45.40 -12.79 -2.11
C GLU A 246 44.59 -11.52 -2.34
N TYR A 247 43.26 -11.61 -2.44
CA TYR A 247 42.41 -10.42 -2.52
C TYR A 247 42.63 -9.49 -1.31
N MET A 248 42.72 -10.04 -0.09
CA MET A 248 42.99 -9.28 1.13
C MET A 248 44.40 -8.67 1.16
N LEU A 249 45.40 -9.33 0.57
CA LEU A 249 46.76 -8.79 0.45
C LEU A 249 46.79 -7.66 -0.58
N ILE A 250 46.22 -7.87 -1.78
CA ILE A 250 46.16 -6.89 -2.86
C ILE A 250 45.41 -5.65 -2.39
N SER A 251 44.23 -5.80 -1.79
CA SER A 251 43.40 -4.67 -1.32
C SER A 251 44.14 -3.73 -0.36
N LYS A 252 45.18 -4.19 0.35
CA LYS A 252 46.05 -3.36 1.19
C LYS A 252 47.19 -2.68 0.41
N SER A 253 47.57 -3.22 -0.74
CA SER A 253 48.71 -2.80 -1.57
C SER A 253 48.32 -2.09 -2.87
N VAL A 254 47.02 -1.91 -3.17
CA VAL A 254 46.51 -1.30 -4.43
C VAL A 254 47.01 0.12 -4.68
N VAL A 255 47.49 0.84 -3.66
CA VAL A 255 47.90 2.25 -3.81
C VAL A 255 49.30 2.42 -4.44
N GLU A 256 50.15 1.37 -4.49
CA GLU A 256 51.59 1.57 -4.80
C GLU A 256 52.16 0.74 -5.96
N LEU A 257 51.40 -0.16 -6.62
CA LEU A 257 51.98 -1.12 -7.58
C LEU A 257 51.38 -1.08 -9.00
N ASN A 258 52.26 -1.18 -10.00
CA ASN A 258 51.90 -1.35 -11.42
C ASN A 258 51.11 -2.65 -11.67
N PRO A 259 50.08 -2.65 -12.55
CA PRO A 259 49.22 -3.82 -12.81
C PRO A 259 49.97 -5.09 -13.22
N SER A 260 51.06 -4.96 -13.98
CA SER A 260 51.86 -6.11 -14.45
C SER A 260 52.65 -6.79 -13.32
N LYS A 261 53.17 -6.00 -12.35
CA LYS A 261 53.86 -6.53 -11.17
C LYS A 261 52.87 -7.20 -10.21
N LEU A 262 51.69 -6.61 -10.03
CA LEU A 262 50.61 -7.21 -9.24
C LEU A 262 50.23 -8.59 -9.77
N PHE A 263 50.01 -8.70 -11.08
CA PHE A 263 49.67 -9.98 -11.70
C PHE A 263 50.76 -11.04 -11.51
N GLY A 264 52.04 -10.66 -11.67
CA GLY A 264 53.18 -11.55 -11.45
C GLY A 264 53.27 -12.05 -10.00
N THR A 265 53.17 -11.15 -9.02
CA THR A 265 53.23 -11.51 -7.59
C THR A 265 52.08 -12.43 -7.19
N VAL A 266 50.85 -12.14 -7.64
CA VAL A 266 49.67 -12.97 -7.32
C VAL A 266 49.81 -14.39 -7.87
N ILE A 267 50.29 -14.54 -9.11
CA ILE A 267 50.49 -15.87 -9.70
C ILE A 267 51.56 -16.65 -8.95
N VAL A 268 52.71 -16.03 -8.67
CA VAL A 268 53.82 -16.71 -8.01
C VAL A 268 53.45 -17.12 -6.59
N ASP A 269 52.86 -16.21 -5.80
CA ASP A 269 52.51 -16.45 -4.41
C ASP A 269 51.36 -17.47 -4.27
N SER A 270 50.39 -17.44 -5.19
CA SER A 270 49.27 -18.39 -5.20
C SER A 270 49.65 -19.77 -5.73
N SER A 271 50.68 -19.85 -6.59
CA SER A 271 50.99 -21.08 -7.34
C SER A 271 51.24 -22.28 -6.43
N SER A 272 51.97 -22.09 -5.34
CA SER A 272 52.32 -23.15 -4.39
C SER A 272 51.09 -23.67 -3.61
N LEU A 273 50.23 -22.76 -3.13
CA LEU A 273 49.02 -23.10 -2.41
C LEU A 273 47.98 -23.75 -3.31
N ILE A 274 47.75 -23.20 -4.50
CA ILE A 274 46.84 -23.79 -5.50
C ILE A 274 47.30 -25.20 -5.85
N THR A 275 48.60 -25.40 -6.09
CA THR A 275 49.16 -26.73 -6.40
C THR A 275 48.96 -27.70 -5.23
N LEU A 276 49.22 -27.27 -4.00
CA LEU A 276 48.99 -28.09 -2.81
C LEU A 276 47.52 -28.51 -2.69
N PHE A 277 46.58 -27.58 -2.84
CA PHE A 277 45.16 -27.88 -2.75
C PHE A 277 44.68 -28.77 -3.89
N MET A 278 45.20 -28.59 -5.11
CA MET A 278 44.93 -29.49 -6.25
C MET A 278 45.42 -30.91 -5.98
N ILE A 279 46.62 -31.07 -5.41
CA ILE A 279 47.12 -32.39 -4.99
C ILE A 279 46.18 -32.99 -3.94
N MET A 280 45.79 -32.22 -2.92
CA MET A 280 44.86 -32.69 -1.90
C MET A 280 43.48 -33.07 -2.45
N MET A 281 42.99 -32.42 -3.50
CA MET A 281 41.71 -32.81 -4.15
C MET A 281 41.76 -34.22 -4.73
N VAL A 282 42.93 -34.64 -5.24
CA VAL A 282 43.09 -35.92 -5.95
C VAL A 282 43.46 -37.06 -4.98
N THR A 283 44.26 -36.79 -3.94
CA THR A 283 44.81 -37.83 -3.05
C THR A 283 43.75 -38.67 -2.36
N GLY A 284 42.65 -38.07 -1.90
CA GLY A 284 41.56 -38.81 -1.23
C GLY A 284 40.90 -39.86 -2.12
N GLY A 285 40.81 -39.60 -3.42
CA GLY A 285 40.28 -40.54 -4.40
C GLY A 285 41.22 -41.69 -4.70
N ILE A 286 42.53 -41.41 -4.80
CA ILE A 286 43.57 -42.43 -4.99
C ILE A 286 43.61 -43.39 -3.79
N ILE A 287 43.56 -42.85 -2.57
CA ILE A 287 43.53 -43.65 -1.33
C ILE A 287 42.28 -44.54 -1.33
N GLU A 288 41.12 -43.99 -1.65
CA GLU A 288 39.86 -44.76 -1.69
C GLU A 288 39.89 -45.89 -2.71
N ALA A 289 40.43 -45.63 -3.91
CA ALA A 289 40.59 -46.63 -4.96
C ALA A 289 41.50 -47.78 -4.51
N HIS A 290 42.61 -47.47 -3.83
CA HIS A 290 43.55 -48.47 -3.33
C HIS A 290 42.92 -49.38 -2.25
N TYR A 291 42.19 -48.81 -1.30
CA TYR A 291 41.51 -49.60 -0.25
C TYR A 291 40.34 -50.42 -0.78
N THR A 292 39.60 -49.92 -1.77
CA THR A 292 38.48 -50.64 -2.36
C THR A 292 38.95 -51.83 -3.20
N GLY A 293 40.05 -51.68 -3.95
CA GLY A 293 40.67 -52.78 -4.70
C GLY A 293 41.19 -53.90 -3.82
N LYS A 294 41.92 -53.57 -2.73
CA LYS A 294 42.40 -54.55 -1.73
C LYS A 294 41.27 -55.36 -1.08
N ARG A 295 40.10 -54.75 -0.90
CA ARG A 295 38.94 -55.42 -0.29
C ARG A 295 38.28 -56.45 -1.23
N GLN A 296 38.40 -56.27 -2.55
CA GLN A 296 37.89 -57.21 -3.54
C GLN A 296 38.83 -58.42 -3.71
N GLU A 297 40.15 -58.21 -3.63
CA GLU A 297 41.14 -59.30 -3.69
C GLU A 297 41.08 -60.24 -2.47
N LEU A 298 40.65 -59.75 -1.30
CA LEU A 298 40.48 -60.56 -0.08
C LEU A 298 39.17 -61.38 -0.04
N LEU A 299 38.28 -61.19 -1.00
CA LEU A 299 36.98 -61.88 -1.10
C LEU A 299 36.94 -62.91 -2.27
N LEU A 300 38.05 -63.11 -2.96
CA LEU A 300 38.30 -64.16 -3.95
C LEU A 300 39.22 -65.23 -3.33
#